data_AF-X6LKQ9-F1
#
_entry.id   AF-X6LKQ9-F1
#
_cell.length_a   1.000
_cell.length_b   1.000
_cell.length_c   1.000
_cell.angle_alpha   90.00
_cell.angle_beta   90.00
_cell.angle_gamma   90.00
#
_symmetry.space_group_name_H-M   'P 1'
#
loop_
_entity.id
_entity.type
_entity.pdbx_description
1 polymer ?
#
loop_
_entity_poly.entity_id
_entity_poly.type
_entity_poly.pdbx_seq_one_letter_code
_entity_poly.pdbx_strand_id
1 'polypeptide(L)'
;SFIHDEKAHKELLSWNAKVESEDEYTQMILLTWVKYDEFIDQTLEISLMWNHCIDLNLIYVVLNYYCKGNIEKTLSLLFEFEKWKLKNNNKQKYKVRMNEFMERRCCNNNVNLFCIFCFEKDITVRGDIEDAMITTINNGLPFIEKDKYLRRTQLDLKNILFEL
;
A
#
# COMPACT_ATOMS: atom_id res chain seq x y z
N SER A 1 4.05 21.88 16.16
CA SER A 1 4.31 21.03 17.33
C SER A 1 3.49 19.77 17.16
N PHE A 2 4.10 18.70 16.63
CA PHE A 2 3.44 17.40 16.51
C PHE A 2 3.44 16.76 17.90
N ILE A 3 2.34 16.89 18.63
CA ILE A 3 2.08 16.03 19.78
C ILE A 3 1.84 14.65 19.19
N HIS A 4 2.91 13.86 19.12
CA HIS A 4 2.82 12.44 18.83
C HIS A 4 2.10 11.78 20.01
N ASP A 5 0.82 11.47 19.81
CA ASP A 5 0.07 10.61 20.72
C ASP A 5 0.79 9.25 20.78
N GLU A 6 1.41 8.96 21.92
CA GLU A 6 2.20 7.74 22.18
C GLU A 6 1.41 6.46 21.84
N LYS A 7 0.08 6.53 21.94
CA LYS A 7 -0.83 5.45 21.59
C LYS A 7 -0.87 5.18 20.08
N ALA A 8 -0.89 6.22 19.25
CA ALA A 8 -0.88 6.09 17.80
C ALA A 8 0.45 5.51 17.29
N HIS A 9 1.56 5.83 17.95
CA HIS A 9 2.88 5.24 17.66
C HIS A 9 2.97 3.76 18.01
N LYS A 10 2.36 3.34 19.14
CA LYS A 10 2.31 1.92 19.52
C LYS A 10 1.53 1.09 18.51
N GLU A 11 0.37 1.57 18.04
CA GLU A 11 -0.43 0.86 17.03
C GLU A 11 0.25 0.80 15.65
N LEU A 12 1.00 1.84 15.25
CA LEU A 12 1.75 1.87 13.99
C LEU A 12 2.92 0.88 13.94
N LEU A 13 3.48 0.49 15.08
CA LEU A 13 4.66 -0.38 15.17
C LEU A 13 4.34 -1.79 15.69
N SER A 14 3.06 -2.12 15.88
CA SER A 14 2.65 -3.43 16.38
C SER A 14 2.85 -4.54 15.34
N TRP A 15 3.28 -5.70 15.83
CA TRP A 15 3.44 -6.93 15.05
C TRP A 15 2.53 -8.02 15.61
N ASN A 16 1.91 -8.77 14.70
CA ASN A 16 1.26 -10.05 14.99
C ASN A 16 2.29 -11.16 14.88
N ALA A 17 2.17 -12.18 15.74
CA ALA A 17 3.01 -13.36 15.71
C ALA A 17 2.14 -14.61 15.57
N LYS A 18 2.49 -15.50 14.64
CA LYS A 18 1.80 -16.77 14.42
C LYS A 18 2.83 -17.88 14.26
N VAL A 19 2.55 -19.05 14.83
CA VAL A 19 3.33 -20.27 14.55
C VAL A 19 3.02 -20.72 13.13
N GLU A 20 4.03 -20.72 12.28
CA GLU A 20 3.94 -21.14 10.87
C GLU A 20 4.16 -22.64 10.74
N SER A 21 5.14 -23.19 11.46
CA SER A 21 5.39 -24.63 11.58
C SER A 21 6.13 -24.95 12.88
N GLU A 22 6.04 -26.20 13.32
CA GLU A 22 6.72 -26.67 14.53
C GLU A 22 7.11 -28.14 14.34
N ASP A 23 8.33 -28.49 14.74
CA ASP A 23 8.85 -29.86 14.86
C ASP A 23 9.37 -30.12 16.28
N GLU A 24 9.92 -31.31 16.54
CA GLU A 24 10.39 -31.72 17.87
C GLU A 24 11.46 -30.77 18.47
N TYR A 25 12.22 -30.06 17.62
CA TYR A 25 13.36 -29.24 18.03
C TYR A 25 13.22 -27.76 17.66
N THR A 26 12.32 -27.39 16.74
CA THR A 26 12.25 -26.06 16.13
C THR A 26 10.82 -25.57 15.98
N GLN A 27 10.60 -24.29 16.29
CA GLN A 27 9.37 -23.57 15.98
C GLN A 27 9.66 -22.39 15.05
N MET A 28 8.95 -22.33 13.93
CA MET A 28 9.02 -21.20 12.99
C MET A 28 7.86 -20.24 13.30
N ILE A 29 8.20 -19.01 13.66
CA ILE A 29 7.24 -17.94 13.96
C ILE A 29 7.23 -16.95 12.79
N LEU A 30 6.07 -16.75 12.20
CA LEU A 30 5.80 -15.70 11.23
C LEU A 30 5.37 -14.44 11.97
N LEU A 31 6.11 -13.34 11.72
CA LEU A 31 5.75 -12.01 12.19
C LEU A 31 5.14 -11.20 11.05
N THR A 32 3.94 -10.65 11.25
CA THR A 32 3.26 -9.77 10.30
C THR A 32 3.00 -8.41 10.92
N TRP A 33 3.11 -7.35 10.13
CA TRP A 33 2.77 -6.01 10.60
C TRP A 33 1.26 -5.89 10.78
N VAL A 34 0.78 -5.34 11.89
CA VAL A 34 -0.68 -5.26 12.18
C VAL A 34 -1.43 -4.54 11.05
N LYS A 35 -0.86 -3.48 10.48
CA LYS A 35 -1.48 -2.75 9.36
C LYS A 35 -1.53 -3.57 8.07
N TYR A 36 -0.59 -4.49 7.85
CA TYR A 36 -0.67 -5.39 6.72
C TYR A 36 -1.89 -6.30 6.87
N ASP A 37 -2.06 -6.95 8.03
CA ASP A 37 -3.19 -7.84 8.29
C ASP A 37 -4.54 -7.11 8.29
N GLU A 38 -4.58 -5.85 8.73
CA GLU A 38 -5.79 -5.01 8.71
C GLU A 38 -6.26 -4.69 7.28
N PHE A 39 -5.33 -4.48 6.34
CA PHE A 39 -5.64 -3.93 5.01
C PHE A 39 -5.44 -4.89 3.84
N ILE A 40 -4.82 -6.06 4.04
CA ILE A 40 -4.54 -7.05 2.97
C ILE A 40 -5.80 -7.39 2.19
N ASP A 41 -6.90 -7.73 2.85
CA ASP A 41 -8.12 -8.18 2.17
C ASP A 41 -8.71 -7.07 1.31
N GLN A 42 -8.94 -5.88 1.86
CA GLN A 42 -9.50 -4.75 1.11
C GLN A 42 -8.59 -4.32 -0.04
N THR A 43 -7.27 -4.34 0.16
CA THR A 43 -6.29 -4.01 -0.89
C THR A 43 -6.37 -5.01 -2.05
N LEU A 44 -6.46 -6.31 -1.74
CA LEU A 44 -6.61 -7.35 -2.76
C LEU A 44 -7.96 -7.29 -3.47
N GLU A 45 -9.05 -6.96 -2.77
CA GLU A 45 -10.37 -6.79 -3.37
C GLU A 45 -10.39 -5.65 -4.39
N ILE A 46 -9.87 -4.47 -4.00
CA ILE A 46 -9.73 -3.33 -4.92
C ILE A 46 -8.81 -3.72 -6.09
N SER A 47 -7.70 -4.42 -5.84
CA SER A 47 -6.81 -4.89 -6.91
C SER A 47 -7.54 -5.76 -7.91
N LEU A 48 -8.40 -6.69 -7.45
CA LEU A 48 -9.23 -7.54 -8.32
C LEU A 48 -10.22 -6.73 -9.15
N MET A 49 -10.89 -5.74 -8.58
CA MET A 49 -11.79 -4.83 -9.32
C MET A 49 -11.08 -4.11 -10.47
N TRP A 50 -9.78 -3.85 -10.30
CA TRP A 50 -8.92 -3.23 -11.31
C TRP A 50 -8.11 -4.25 -12.14
N ASN A 51 -8.45 -5.54 -12.09
CA ASN A 51 -7.74 -6.63 -12.76
C ASN A 51 -6.22 -6.62 -12.52
N HIS A 52 -5.82 -6.30 -11.29
CA HIS A 52 -4.42 -6.17 -10.84
C HIS A 52 -3.56 -5.13 -11.57
N CYS A 53 -4.18 -4.21 -12.32
CA CYS A 53 -3.48 -3.17 -13.08
C CYS A 53 -2.88 -2.07 -12.18
N ILE A 54 -3.37 -1.92 -10.95
CA ILE A 54 -2.88 -0.94 -9.98
C ILE A 54 -1.95 -1.64 -8.98
N ASP A 55 -0.84 -0.98 -8.70
CA ASP A 55 0.14 -1.37 -7.68
C ASP A 55 -0.52 -1.52 -6.29
N LEU A 56 -0.25 -2.63 -5.60
CA LEU A 56 -0.87 -2.92 -4.30
C LEU A 56 -0.47 -1.89 -3.23
N ASN A 57 0.78 -1.40 -3.26
CA ASN A 57 1.22 -0.39 -2.31
C ASN A 57 0.57 0.97 -2.59
N LEU A 58 0.33 1.31 -3.85
CA LEU A 58 -0.49 2.47 -4.18
C LEU A 58 -1.91 2.33 -3.64
N ILE A 59 -2.59 1.20 -3.88
CA ILE A 59 -3.94 0.95 -3.35
C ILE A 59 -3.95 1.12 -1.83
N TYR A 60 -3.01 0.47 -1.15
CA TYR A 60 -2.84 0.56 0.30
C TYR A 60 -2.65 1.99 0.78
N VAL A 61 -1.78 2.76 0.13
CA VAL A 61 -1.51 4.14 0.50
C VAL A 61 -2.78 4.97 0.39
N VAL A 62 -3.52 4.85 -0.71
CA VAL A 62 -4.78 5.57 -0.90
C VAL A 62 -5.81 5.14 0.15
N LEU A 63 -5.99 3.83 0.33
CA LEU A 63 -6.97 3.24 1.23
C LEU A 63 -6.73 3.65 2.69
N ASN A 64 -5.52 3.41 3.20
CA ASN A 64 -5.18 3.64 4.60
C ASN A 64 -5.01 5.14 4.90
N TYR A 65 -4.17 5.86 4.14
CA TYR A 65 -3.76 7.22 4.52
C TYR A 65 -4.68 8.34 4.02
N TYR A 66 -5.31 8.19 2.85
CA TYR A 66 -6.14 9.25 2.26
C TYR A 66 -7.64 9.00 2.46
N CYS A 67 -8.05 7.72 2.50
CA CYS A 67 -9.46 7.34 2.56
C CYS A 67 -9.88 6.68 3.88
N LYS A 68 -8.94 6.43 4.81
CA LYS A 68 -9.21 5.86 6.15
C LYS A 68 -10.04 4.56 6.09
N GLY A 69 -9.68 3.66 5.18
CA GLY A 69 -10.35 2.37 4.97
C GLY A 69 -11.67 2.44 4.19
N ASN A 70 -12.08 3.62 3.69
CA ASN A 70 -13.30 3.73 2.89
C ASN A 70 -13.05 3.32 1.42
N ILE A 71 -13.61 2.18 1.01
CA ILE A 71 -13.43 1.61 -0.33
C ILE A 71 -13.99 2.52 -1.43
N GLU A 72 -15.19 3.08 -1.27
CA GLU A 72 -15.81 3.93 -2.30
C GLU A 72 -14.98 5.19 -2.59
N LYS A 73 -14.51 5.86 -1.54
CA LYS A 73 -13.59 7.00 -1.65
C LYS A 73 -12.28 6.60 -2.30
N THR A 74 -11.76 5.42 -1.95
CA THR A 74 -10.51 4.89 -2.53
C THR A 74 -10.66 4.66 -4.03
N LEU A 75 -11.74 4.02 -4.47
CA LEU A 75 -12.04 3.80 -5.89
C LEU A 75 -12.19 5.12 -6.65
N SER A 76 -12.93 6.08 -6.09
CA SER A 76 -13.10 7.41 -6.69
C SER A 76 -11.75 8.12 -6.87
N LEU A 77 -10.91 8.12 -5.83
CA LEU A 77 -9.62 8.79 -5.85
C LEU A 77 -8.62 8.11 -6.79
N LEU A 78 -8.57 6.77 -6.82
CA LEU A 78 -7.77 6.02 -7.79
C LEU A 78 -8.21 6.28 -9.23
N PHE A 79 -9.52 6.41 -9.48
CA PHE A 79 -10.05 6.73 -10.80
C PHE A 79 -9.67 8.14 -11.26
N GLU A 80 -9.75 9.13 -10.37
CA GLU A 80 -9.27 10.49 -10.65
C GLU A 80 -7.77 10.53 -10.91
N PHE A 81 -6.99 9.79 -10.12
CA PHE A 81 -5.55 9.67 -10.30
C PHE A 81 -5.20 9.06 -11.66
N GLU A 82 -5.80 7.93 -12.04
CA GLU A 82 -5.52 7.29 -13.33
C GLU A 82 -5.92 8.20 -14.51
N LYS A 83 -7.02 8.97 -14.39
CA LYS A 83 -7.34 10.01 -15.38
C LYS A 83 -6.29 11.11 -15.45
N TRP A 84 -5.81 11.60 -14.32
CA TRP A 84 -4.76 12.63 -14.27
C TRP A 84 -3.43 12.11 -14.82
N LYS A 85 -3.08 10.86 -14.53
CA LYS A 85 -1.85 10.18 -14.94
C LYS A 85 -1.72 10.08 -16.47
N LEU A 86 -2.84 9.95 -17.17
CA LEU A 86 -2.91 9.89 -18.64
C LEU A 86 -2.87 11.27 -19.31
N LYS A 87 -3.12 12.36 -18.58
CA LYS A 87 -3.15 13.72 -19.13
C LYS A 87 -1.78 14.41 -19.07
N ASN A 88 -1.63 15.44 -19.91
CA ASN A 88 -0.55 16.45 -19.84
C ASN A 88 0.87 15.89 -19.73
N ASN A 89 1.11 14.68 -20.26
CA ASN A 89 2.36 13.95 -20.16
C ASN A 89 2.88 13.84 -18.71
N ASN A 90 1.99 13.72 -17.71
CA ASN A 90 2.36 13.71 -16.30
C ASN A 90 3.32 12.57 -15.95
N LYS A 91 3.18 11.39 -16.57
CA LYS A 91 4.18 10.31 -16.47
C LYS A 91 5.58 10.75 -16.94
N GLN A 92 5.66 11.53 -18.01
CA GLN A 92 6.94 12.01 -18.54
C GLN A 92 7.54 13.10 -17.65
N LYS A 93 6.73 14.00 -17.10
CA LYS A 93 7.18 14.98 -16.10
C LYS A 93 7.79 14.28 -14.89
N TYR A 94 7.15 13.22 -14.40
CA TYR A 94 7.68 12.42 -13.31
C TYR A 94 9.03 11.79 -13.66
N LYS A 95 9.21 11.23 -14.87
CA LYS A 95 10.51 10.65 -15.28
C LYS A 95 11.67 11.65 -15.17
N VAL A 96 11.43 12.94 -15.40
CA VAL A 96 12.46 13.99 -15.24
C VAL A 96 12.84 14.19 -13.77
N ARG A 97 11.86 14.07 -12.86
CA ARG A 97 12.04 14.25 -11.42
C ARG A 97 12.30 12.95 -10.65
N MET A 98 12.32 11.79 -11.32
CA MET A 98 12.39 10.48 -10.68
C MET A 98 13.58 10.34 -9.73
N ASN A 99 14.74 10.91 -10.10
CA ASN A 99 15.94 10.87 -9.28
C ASN A 99 15.77 11.62 -7.95
N GLU A 100 14.98 12.71 -7.91
CA GLU A 100 14.71 13.46 -6.66
C GLU A 100 14.04 12.56 -5.60
N PHE A 101 13.15 11.66 -6.04
CA PHE A 101 12.48 10.70 -5.17
C PHE A 101 13.42 9.56 -4.77
N MET A 102 14.20 9.03 -5.72
CA MET A 102 15.12 7.92 -5.48
C MET A 102 16.25 8.29 -4.51
N GLU A 103 16.80 9.50 -4.60
CA GLU A 103 17.80 10.03 -3.66
C GLU A 103 17.26 10.11 -2.22
N ARG A 104 15.93 10.24 -2.08
CA ARG A 104 15.23 10.21 -0.80
C ARG A 104 14.75 8.82 -0.40
N ARG A 105 15.17 7.75 -1.10
CA ARG A 105 14.77 6.35 -0.88
C ARG A 105 13.29 6.07 -1.12
N CYS A 106 12.60 6.93 -1.87
CA CYS A 106 11.22 6.69 -2.28
C CYS A 106 11.21 5.81 -3.54
N CYS A 107 11.33 4.49 -3.36
CA CYS A 107 11.59 3.55 -4.46
C CYS A 107 10.34 3.02 -5.19
N ASN A 108 9.13 3.44 -4.81
CA ASN A 108 7.89 3.04 -5.50
C ASN A 108 7.39 4.16 -6.43
N ASN A 109 7.60 3.97 -7.73
CA ASN A 109 7.24 4.95 -8.76
C ASN A 109 5.73 5.27 -8.82
N ASN A 110 4.87 4.29 -8.52
CA ASN A 110 3.42 4.50 -8.55
C ASN A 110 2.98 5.39 -7.38
N VAL A 111 3.53 5.14 -6.18
CA VAL A 111 3.30 5.98 -5.00
C VAL A 111 3.86 7.39 -5.21
N ASN A 112 5.09 7.51 -5.72
CA ASN A 112 5.71 8.81 -6.01
C ASN A 112 4.85 9.67 -6.96
N LEU A 113 4.37 9.07 -8.05
CA LEU A 113 3.52 9.74 -9.02
C LEU A 113 2.17 10.15 -8.41
N PHE A 114 1.63 9.35 -7.49
CA PHE A 114 0.43 9.68 -6.74
C PHE A 114 0.66 10.85 -5.78
N CYS A 115 1.80 10.92 -5.08
CA CYS A 115 2.12 12.07 -4.23
C CYS A 115 2.21 13.38 -5.02
N ILE A 116 2.75 13.35 -6.26
CA ILE A 116 2.72 14.50 -7.17
C ILE A 116 1.28 14.92 -7.48
N PHE A 117 0.42 13.95 -7.81
CA PHE A 117 -0.99 14.21 -8.05
C PHE A 117 -1.67 14.85 -6.84
N CYS A 118 -1.43 14.34 -5.63
CA CYS A 118 -2.01 14.89 -4.41
C CYS A 118 -1.55 16.33 -4.16
N PHE A 119 -0.27 16.63 -4.42
CA PHE A 119 0.26 17.99 -4.31
C PHE A 119 -0.36 18.93 -5.36
N GLU A 120 -0.43 18.54 -6.64
CA GLU A 120 -1.03 19.36 -7.70
C GLU A 120 -2.53 19.60 -7.53
N LYS A 121 -3.21 18.75 -6.74
CA LYS A 121 -4.65 18.83 -6.46
C LYS A 121 -4.99 19.41 -5.09
N ASP A 122 -3.99 19.89 -4.35
CA ASP A 122 -4.16 20.40 -2.98
C ASP A 122 -4.86 19.39 -2.04
N ILE A 123 -4.69 18.08 -2.29
CA ILE A 123 -5.23 16.99 -1.46
C ILE A 123 -4.41 16.87 -0.17
N THR A 124 -3.13 17.23 -0.23
CA THR A 124 -2.19 17.25 0.88
C THR A 124 -1.60 18.64 1.01
N VAL A 125 -1.31 19.07 2.25
CA VAL A 125 -0.62 20.33 2.53
C VAL A 125 0.91 20.19 2.46
N ARG A 126 1.40 18.95 2.35
CA ARG A 126 2.83 18.61 2.28
C ARG A 126 3.34 18.69 0.85
N GLY A 127 4.66 18.86 0.69
CA GLY A 127 5.29 18.67 -0.62
C GLY A 127 5.17 17.21 -1.09
N ASP A 128 5.15 17.01 -2.40
CA ASP A 128 5.07 15.68 -3.04
C ASP A 128 6.18 14.71 -2.55
N ILE A 129 7.43 15.17 -2.47
CA ILE A 129 8.57 14.37 -1.98
C ILE A 129 8.43 14.07 -0.49
N GLU A 130 8.00 15.04 0.31
CA GLU A 130 7.78 14.86 1.75
C GLU A 130 6.70 13.79 2.01
N ASP A 131 5.62 13.84 1.24
CA ASP A 131 4.53 12.88 1.34
C ASP A 131 4.97 11.47 0.91
N ALA A 132 5.78 11.37 -0.16
CA ALA A 132 6.38 10.11 -0.59
C ALA A 132 7.34 9.52 0.45
N MET A 133 8.11 10.37 1.14
CA MET A 133 9.01 9.93 2.23
C MET A 133 8.22 9.38 3.41
N ILE A 134 7.16 10.06 3.83
CA ILE A 134 6.31 9.60 4.95
C ILE A 134 5.69 8.23 4.60
N THR A 135 5.11 8.11 3.41
CA THR A 135 4.45 6.87 2.99
C THR A 135 5.43 5.71 2.77
N THR A 136 6.62 5.98 2.22
CA THR A 136 7.58 4.90 1.87
C THR A 136 8.50 4.51 3.03
N ILE A 137 9.01 5.50 3.78
CA ILE A 137 10.08 5.28 4.77
C ILE A 137 9.50 5.16 6.17
N ASN A 138 8.66 6.12 6.57
CA ASN A 138 8.17 6.18 7.95
C ASN A 138 7.08 5.14 8.18
N ASN A 139 6.18 5.01 7.19
CA ASN A 139 5.05 4.11 7.25
C ASN A 139 5.39 2.72 6.68
N GLY A 140 6.27 2.67 5.68
CA GLY A 140 6.58 1.43 4.97
C GLY A 140 5.51 1.05 3.94
N LEU A 141 5.95 0.30 2.93
CA LEU A 141 5.09 -0.25 1.89
C LEU A 141 5.00 -1.76 2.10
N PRO A 142 3.82 -2.31 2.44
CA PRO A 142 3.75 -3.64 3.03
C PRO A 142 3.55 -4.76 1.99
N PHE A 143 3.34 -4.43 0.72
CA PHE A 143 3.08 -5.41 -0.33
C PHE A 143 4.27 -5.59 -1.26
N ILE A 144 4.46 -6.83 -1.70
CA ILE A 144 5.38 -7.21 -2.77
C ILE A 144 4.62 -7.89 -3.90
N GLU A 145 5.27 -8.04 -5.06
CA GLU A 145 4.59 -8.47 -6.29
C GLU A 145 3.87 -9.82 -6.15
N LYS A 146 4.43 -10.75 -5.38
CA LYS A 146 3.84 -12.08 -5.15
C LYS A 146 2.50 -12.04 -4.41
N ASP A 147 2.22 -10.97 -3.66
CA ASP A 147 1.01 -10.88 -2.83
C ASP A 147 -0.27 -10.80 -3.67
N LYS A 148 -0.16 -10.37 -4.94
CA LYS A 148 -1.27 -10.39 -5.91
C LYS A 148 -1.88 -11.78 -6.09
N TYR A 149 -1.14 -12.83 -5.80
CA TYR A 149 -1.58 -14.22 -5.97
C TYR A 149 -2.10 -14.88 -4.69
N LEU A 150 -2.00 -14.23 -3.53
CA LEU A 150 -2.41 -14.79 -2.23
C LEU A 150 -3.86 -15.30 -2.24
N ARG A 151 -4.76 -14.56 -2.87
CA ARG A 151 -6.18 -14.93 -2.91
C ARG A 151 -6.46 -16.09 -3.88
N ARG A 152 -5.67 -16.27 -4.94
CA ARG A 152 -5.80 -17.44 -5.84
C ARG A 152 -5.49 -18.71 -5.07
N THR A 153 -4.38 -18.73 -4.33
CA THR A 153 -4.00 -19.89 -3.52
C THR A 153 -5.03 -20.19 -2.42
N GLN A 154 -5.62 -19.19 -1.78
CA GLN A 154 -6.69 -19.39 -0.78
C GLN A 154 -8.00 -19.89 -1.38
N LEU A 155 -8.38 -19.40 -2.58
CA LEU A 155 -9.58 -19.87 -3.28
C LEU A 155 -9.37 -21.30 -3.81
N ASP A 156 -8.20 -21.59 -4.38
CA ASP A 156 -7.82 -22.91 -4.89
C ASP A 156 -7.76 -23.93 -3.75
N LEU A 157 -7.19 -23.57 -2.59
CA LEU A 157 -7.19 -24.42 -1.39
C LEU A 157 -8.59 -24.64 -0.83
N LYS A 158 -9.44 -23.60 -0.79
CA LYS A 158 -10.84 -23.75 -0.39
C LYS A 158 -11.59 -24.69 -1.34
N ASN A 159 -11.42 -24.54 -2.65
CA ASN A 159 -12.11 -25.37 -3.64
C ASN A 159 -11.67 -26.84 -3.54
N ILE A 160 -10.39 -27.12 -3.33
CA ILE A 160 -9.88 -28.49 -3.11
C ILE A 160 -10.47 -29.11 -1.83
N LEU A 161 -10.62 -28.34 -0.76
CA LEU A 161 -11.19 -28.81 0.51
C LEU A 161 -12.72 -29.03 0.47
N PHE A 162 -13.44 -28.38 -0.46
CA PHE A 162 -14.88 -28.59 -0.66
C PHE A 162 -15.21 -29.73 -1.63
N GLU A 163 -14.23 -30.26 -2.36
CA GLU A 163 -14.37 -31.39 -3.30
C GLU A 163 -13.92 -32.75 -2.71
N LEU A 164 -13.50 -32.80 -1.44
CA LEU A 164 -13.16 -34.00 -0.67
C LEU A 164 -14.21 -34.28 0.42
#